data_AF-A0A067C1V8-F1
#
_entry.id   AF-A0A067C1V8-F1
#
_cell.length_a   1.000
_cell.length_b   1.000
_cell.length_c   1.000
_cell.angle_alpha   90.00
_cell.angle_beta   90.00
_cell.angle_gamma   90.00
#
_symmetry.space_group_name_H-M   'P 1'
#
loop_
_entity.id
_entity.type
_entity.pdbx_description
1 polymer ?
#
loop_
_entity_poly.entity_id
_entity_poly.type
_entity_poly.pdbx_seq_one_letter_code
_entity_poly.pdbx_strand_id
1 'polypeptide(L)'
;MAVVHSSSRLADLDELAQHDHEFLFNNPFIRSGYRLHYTSPTQCVKSLFQLHNETWNVWTHLVGALLFGVFFASVALYTEAGLYHTTVLAPPPLALAHGQHTRAYFLEYIAPPVIPMYYALRLDNHAAIRDHVHVAKALLGHSLARVPTLDELHPVLAAQMSADVQSTLSSYFTSMASSLEALQAQLPPHWPRPNATTDNWAVAYNALHPLQRQLDDKTSELRDYVRALRNDAQHQAPLQLVLHEFHTWSETIANGLAMLTAIHPTELLTPELATWPILVYIATAFLCMSCSTVYHLFFVQSAKTSMALIQLDYAGIILLIGGAFFPVIYYGFYCDMALVTWYLGTVSVLSLVSFVASLHPAFDEHPIVRTGVFLALGFFGLVPLGHLVYEHGFWDPHVQVILYRLLGTAGFDCFGAMLWGLRVPERFAPGRFDVWFSSHQWWHLCVVAATTVHYFNAVQHYEWRAQHGCPIRM
;
A
#
# COMPACT_ATOMS: atom_id res chain seq x y z
N MET A 1 -55.52 -15.15 35.29
CA MET A 1 -54.80 -14.33 34.29
C MET A 1 -54.49 -15.22 33.09
N ALA A 2 -54.81 -14.79 31.87
CA ALA A 2 -54.35 -15.49 30.68
C ALA A 2 -52.94 -15.01 30.33
N VAL A 3 -51.97 -15.92 30.22
CA VAL A 3 -50.66 -15.57 29.65
C VAL A 3 -50.86 -15.47 28.14
N VAL A 4 -51.00 -14.23 27.65
CA VAL A 4 -51.02 -13.97 26.21
C VAL A 4 -49.60 -14.21 25.70
N HIS A 5 -49.36 -15.39 25.13
CA HIS A 5 -48.17 -15.67 24.32
C HIS A 5 -48.25 -14.83 23.04
N SER A 6 -47.86 -13.56 23.14
CA SER A 6 -47.78 -12.65 22.02
C SER A 6 -46.76 -13.19 21.01
N SER A 7 -47.22 -13.48 19.80
CA SER A 7 -46.38 -14.01 18.73
C SER A 7 -45.39 -12.96 18.23
N SER A 8 -44.14 -13.38 17.95
CA SER A 8 -43.14 -12.50 17.33
C SER A 8 -43.65 -11.91 16.03
N ARG A 9 -43.78 -10.59 15.98
CA ARG A 9 -44.41 -9.83 14.90
C ARG A 9 -43.66 -8.53 14.62
N LEU A 10 -43.96 -7.91 13.49
CA LEU A 10 -43.60 -6.52 13.28
C LEU A 10 -44.61 -5.59 13.98
N ALA A 11 -44.13 -4.44 14.40
CA ALA A 11 -44.87 -3.41 15.10
C ALA A 11 -44.51 -2.01 14.59
N ASP A 12 -45.45 -1.09 14.75
CA ASP A 12 -45.26 0.33 14.46
C ASP A 12 -44.84 1.09 15.73
N LEU A 13 -44.31 2.30 15.55
CA LEU A 13 -43.75 3.13 16.62
C LEU A 13 -44.76 3.38 17.77
N ASP A 14 -46.01 3.65 17.42
CA ASP A 14 -47.08 3.92 18.39
C ASP A 14 -47.41 2.69 19.27
N GLU A 15 -47.03 1.48 18.84
CA GLU A 15 -47.19 0.23 19.62
C GLU A 15 -46.00 -0.04 20.56
N LEU A 16 -44.80 0.44 20.26
CA LEU A 16 -43.60 0.23 21.12
C LEU A 16 -43.79 0.82 22.52
N ALA A 17 -44.33 2.04 22.58
CA ALA A 17 -44.61 2.77 23.82
C ALA A 17 -45.68 2.09 24.69
N GLN A 18 -46.46 1.17 24.12
CA GLN A 18 -47.51 0.42 24.85
C GLN A 18 -47.00 -0.91 25.43
N HIS A 19 -45.75 -1.28 25.15
CA HIS A 19 -45.21 -2.63 25.39
C HIS A 19 -43.84 -2.67 26.10
N ASP A 20 -43.43 -1.60 26.79
CA ASP A 20 -42.16 -1.53 27.56
C ASP A 20 -40.91 -1.81 26.69
N HIS A 21 -41.00 -1.45 25.41
CA HIS A 21 -39.97 -1.66 24.38
C HIS A 21 -39.34 -0.34 23.90
N GLU A 22 -39.39 0.72 24.73
CA GLU A 22 -38.84 2.05 24.41
C GLU A 22 -37.33 2.03 24.07
N PHE A 23 -36.58 1.05 24.59
CA PHE A 23 -35.16 0.84 24.27
C PHE A 23 -34.88 0.45 22.79
N LEU A 24 -35.92 0.26 21.97
CA LEU A 24 -35.83 0.08 20.52
C LEU A 24 -35.96 1.42 19.76
N PHE A 25 -36.36 2.50 20.42
CA PHE A 25 -36.68 3.78 19.81
C PHE A 25 -35.47 4.73 19.70
N ASN A 26 -34.58 4.44 18.75
CA ASN A 26 -33.33 5.20 18.55
C ASN A 26 -33.40 6.28 17.46
N ASN A 27 -34.54 6.44 16.76
CA ASN A 27 -34.69 7.41 15.67
C ASN A 27 -36.17 7.84 15.48
N PRO A 28 -36.54 9.12 15.71
CA PRO A 28 -37.93 9.59 15.65
C PRO A 28 -38.55 9.66 14.25
N PHE A 29 -37.78 9.39 13.20
CA PHE A 29 -38.24 9.45 11.82
C PHE A 29 -38.58 8.06 11.24
N ILE A 30 -38.16 6.98 11.91
CA ILE A 30 -38.51 5.60 11.58
C ILE A 30 -39.84 5.27 12.26
N ARG A 31 -40.82 4.71 11.53
CA ARG A 31 -42.20 4.57 12.04
C ARG A 31 -42.73 3.14 12.11
N SER A 32 -42.17 2.23 11.34
CA SER A 32 -42.68 0.86 11.17
C SER A 32 -41.57 -0.19 11.13
N GLY A 33 -41.96 -1.45 11.17
CA GLY A 33 -41.05 -2.58 10.95
C GLY A 33 -40.19 -2.96 12.15
N TYR A 34 -40.53 -2.52 13.37
CA TYR A 34 -39.85 -2.93 14.60
C TYR A 34 -40.19 -4.37 14.97
N ARG A 35 -39.21 -5.16 15.43
CA ARG A 35 -39.37 -6.58 15.79
C ARG A 35 -39.82 -6.74 17.25
N LEU A 36 -41.11 -6.99 17.47
CA LEU A 36 -41.73 -7.12 18.79
C LEU A 36 -41.75 -8.60 19.26
N HIS A 37 -41.40 -8.84 20.53
CA HIS A 37 -41.36 -10.17 21.17
C HIS A 37 -40.44 -11.22 20.52
N TYR A 38 -39.31 -10.80 19.95
CA TYR A 38 -38.26 -11.72 19.45
C TYR A 38 -37.36 -12.16 20.63
N THR A 39 -37.93 -12.88 21.59
CA THR A 39 -37.29 -13.21 22.87
C THR A 39 -36.30 -14.38 22.80
N SER A 40 -36.24 -15.13 21.69
CA SER A 40 -35.26 -16.19 21.48
C SER A 40 -34.25 -15.84 20.37
N PRO A 41 -32.97 -16.27 20.50
CA PRO A 41 -31.98 -16.14 19.43
C PRO A 41 -32.43 -16.78 18.11
N THR A 42 -33.19 -17.88 18.17
CA THR A 42 -33.71 -18.57 16.99
C THR A 42 -34.74 -17.73 16.20
N GLN A 43 -35.56 -16.91 16.87
CA GLN A 43 -36.43 -15.94 16.19
C GLN A 43 -35.59 -14.82 15.56
N CYS A 44 -34.56 -14.34 16.26
CA CYS A 44 -33.66 -13.31 15.75
C CYS A 44 -32.95 -13.79 14.47
N VAL A 45 -32.31 -14.98 14.49
CA VAL A 45 -31.66 -15.58 13.31
C VAL A 45 -32.65 -15.80 12.16
N LYS A 46 -33.89 -16.24 12.43
CA LYS A 46 -34.93 -16.35 11.38
C LYS A 46 -35.32 -14.99 10.78
N SER A 47 -35.18 -13.89 11.52
CA SER A 47 -35.50 -12.54 11.01
C SER A 47 -34.52 -12.05 9.93
N LEU A 48 -33.36 -12.68 9.73
CA LEU A 48 -32.46 -12.42 8.58
C LEU A 48 -33.19 -12.50 7.22
N PHE A 49 -34.21 -13.35 7.13
CA PHE A 49 -35.01 -13.58 5.92
C PHE A 49 -36.38 -12.87 5.96
N GLN A 50 -36.54 -11.90 6.86
CA GLN A 50 -37.74 -11.08 7.05
C GLN A 50 -37.37 -9.61 6.82
N LEU A 51 -38.22 -8.86 6.10
CA LEU A 51 -38.05 -7.42 5.97
C LEU A 51 -38.52 -6.72 7.25
N HIS A 52 -37.62 -5.96 7.87
CA HIS A 52 -37.80 -5.19 9.09
C HIS A 52 -36.85 -3.97 9.04
N ASN A 53 -37.04 -2.97 9.91
CA ASN A 53 -36.25 -1.73 9.82
C ASN A 53 -34.73 -1.94 9.91
N GLU A 54 -34.31 -2.89 10.73
CA GLU A 54 -32.90 -3.27 10.90
C GLU A 54 -32.32 -4.17 9.78
N THR A 55 -33.08 -4.58 8.75
CA THR A 55 -32.65 -5.64 7.80
C THR A 55 -31.35 -5.24 7.09
N TRP A 56 -31.26 -4.01 6.58
CA TRP A 56 -30.05 -3.54 5.91
C TRP A 56 -28.87 -3.38 6.88
N ASN A 57 -29.09 -2.90 8.11
CA ASN A 57 -28.03 -2.76 9.10
C ASN A 57 -27.33 -4.11 9.38
N VAL A 58 -28.13 -5.18 9.50
CA VAL A 58 -27.60 -6.54 9.64
C VAL A 58 -26.92 -7.02 8.36
N TRP A 59 -27.54 -6.84 7.18
CA TRP A 59 -27.01 -7.42 5.93
C TRP A 59 -25.76 -6.70 5.39
N THR A 60 -25.63 -5.37 5.52
CA THR A 60 -24.40 -4.66 5.09
C THR A 60 -23.20 -5.10 5.92
N HIS A 61 -23.36 -5.23 7.25
CA HIS A 61 -22.29 -5.68 8.13
C HIS A 61 -22.04 -7.19 8.05
N LEU A 62 -23.06 -8.03 7.81
CA LEU A 62 -22.87 -9.46 7.58
C LEU A 62 -22.06 -9.72 6.29
N VAL A 63 -22.39 -9.01 5.20
CA VAL A 63 -21.62 -9.09 3.94
C VAL A 63 -20.22 -8.50 4.13
N GLY A 64 -20.07 -7.41 4.88
CA GLY A 64 -18.77 -6.86 5.26
C GLY A 64 -17.91 -7.86 6.05
N ALA A 65 -18.47 -8.52 7.06
CA ALA A 65 -17.79 -9.54 7.85
C ALA A 65 -17.36 -10.74 6.97
N LEU A 66 -18.23 -11.20 6.06
CA LEU A 66 -17.86 -12.26 5.11
C LEU A 66 -16.75 -11.80 4.14
N LEU A 67 -16.78 -10.56 3.66
CA LEU A 67 -15.74 -9.99 2.80
C LEU A 67 -14.37 -9.94 3.50
N PHE A 68 -14.30 -9.37 4.71
CA PHE A 68 -13.05 -9.32 5.48
C PHE A 68 -12.62 -10.71 5.98
N GLY A 69 -13.55 -11.64 6.24
CA GLY A 69 -13.20 -13.04 6.49
C GLY A 69 -12.54 -13.72 5.29
N VAL A 70 -13.02 -13.45 4.07
CA VAL A 70 -12.39 -13.92 2.81
C VAL A 70 -11.03 -13.27 2.59
N PHE A 71 -10.89 -11.96 2.83
CA PHE A 71 -9.58 -11.29 2.76
C PHE A 71 -8.59 -11.88 3.77
N PHE A 72 -9.02 -12.11 5.02
CA PHE A 72 -8.17 -12.71 6.06
C PHE A 72 -7.69 -14.10 5.64
N ALA A 73 -8.62 -14.97 5.21
CA ALA A 73 -8.27 -16.30 4.73
C ALA A 73 -7.33 -16.25 3.52
N SER A 74 -7.52 -15.32 2.58
CA SER A 74 -6.66 -15.20 1.41
C SER A 74 -5.22 -14.79 1.75
N VAL A 75 -5.01 -13.89 2.72
CA VAL A 75 -3.66 -13.50 3.16
C VAL A 75 -3.04 -14.56 4.07
N ALA A 76 -3.80 -15.09 5.03
CA ALA A 76 -3.30 -16.04 6.03
C ALA A 76 -2.92 -17.41 5.42
N LEU A 77 -3.78 -17.98 4.56
CA LEU A 77 -3.48 -19.24 3.87
C LEU A 77 -2.31 -19.09 2.89
N TYR A 78 -2.10 -17.89 2.34
CA TYR A 78 -0.96 -17.61 1.47
C TYR A 78 0.36 -17.54 2.25
N THR A 79 0.37 -16.92 3.46
CA THR A 79 1.54 -16.98 4.34
C THR A 79 1.89 -18.41 4.78
N GLU A 80 0.90 -19.26 5.09
CA GLU A 80 1.16 -20.66 5.42
C GLU A 80 1.65 -21.47 4.20
N ALA A 81 1.05 -21.27 3.02
CA ALA A 81 1.48 -21.96 1.80
C ALA A 81 2.91 -21.57 1.36
N GLY A 82 3.29 -20.29 1.53
CA GLY A 82 4.63 -19.80 1.23
C GLY A 82 5.71 -20.45 2.11
N LEU A 83 5.42 -20.67 3.40
CA LEU A 83 6.33 -21.33 4.35
C LEU A 83 6.67 -22.79 3.98
N TYR A 84 5.88 -23.45 3.13
CA TYR A 84 6.11 -24.84 2.71
C TYR A 84 6.66 -25.00 1.28
N HIS A 85 6.81 -23.91 0.50
CA HIS A 85 7.24 -23.96 -0.89
C HIS A 85 8.59 -23.25 -1.16
N THR A 86 9.67 -23.79 -0.61
CA THR A 86 11.06 -23.47 -0.99
C THR A 86 11.46 -24.07 -2.36
N THR A 87 10.53 -24.10 -3.31
CA THR A 87 10.74 -24.54 -4.70
C THR A 87 11.02 -23.34 -5.60
N VAL A 88 12.23 -23.28 -6.17
CA VAL A 88 12.70 -22.21 -7.05
C VAL A 88 11.73 -21.96 -8.20
N LEU A 89 11.12 -20.77 -8.23
CA LEU A 89 10.26 -20.33 -9.32
C LEU A 89 11.10 -19.98 -10.55
N ALA A 90 11.12 -20.89 -11.51
CA ALA A 90 11.32 -20.52 -12.92
C ALA A 90 10.19 -19.55 -13.33
N PRO A 91 10.45 -18.55 -14.19
CA PRO A 91 9.43 -17.58 -14.57
C PRO A 91 8.27 -18.30 -15.28
N PRO A 92 7.03 -18.22 -14.76
CA PRO A 92 5.89 -18.87 -15.39
C PRO A 92 5.56 -18.17 -16.72
N PRO A 93 5.13 -18.91 -17.75
CA PRO A 93 4.68 -18.30 -19.01
C PRO A 93 3.41 -17.47 -18.76
N LEU A 94 3.36 -16.26 -19.33
CA LEU A 94 2.22 -15.34 -19.23
C LEU A 94 0.91 -16.00 -19.68
N ALA A 95 0.12 -16.49 -18.72
CA ALA A 95 -1.05 -17.34 -18.94
C ALA A 95 -2.32 -16.57 -19.35
N LEU A 96 -2.21 -15.77 -20.42
CA LEU A 96 -3.32 -15.05 -21.05
C LEU A 96 -4.19 -16.00 -21.89
N ALA A 97 -5.15 -16.66 -21.24
CA ALA A 97 -6.17 -17.43 -21.94
C ALA A 97 -7.14 -16.48 -22.68
N HIS A 98 -7.12 -16.52 -24.02
CA HIS A 98 -8.03 -15.75 -24.89
C HIS A 98 -8.04 -14.22 -24.65
N GLY A 99 -6.96 -13.66 -24.11
CA GLY A 99 -6.85 -12.22 -23.81
C GLY A 99 -7.67 -11.76 -22.60
N GLN A 100 -8.15 -12.67 -21.75
CA GLN A 100 -8.84 -12.33 -20.50
C GLN A 100 -8.01 -12.74 -19.28
N HIS A 101 -8.06 -11.92 -18.22
CA HIS A 101 -7.39 -12.23 -16.96
C HIS A 101 -8.04 -13.43 -16.28
N THR A 102 -7.25 -14.48 -16.04
CA THR A 102 -7.73 -15.68 -15.34
C THR A 102 -7.67 -15.50 -13.82
N ARG A 103 -8.44 -16.31 -13.08
CA ARG A 103 -8.38 -16.33 -11.60
C ARG A 103 -6.97 -16.67 -11.07
N ALA A 104 -6.16 -17.39 -11.85
CA ALA A 104 -4.75 -17.65 -11.50
C ALA A 104 -3.94 -16.34 -11.52
N TYR A 105 -4.00 -15.58 -12.62
CA TYR A 105 -3.30 -14.29 -12.75
C TYR A 105 -3.67 -13.29 -11.64
N PHE A 106 -4.95 -13.24 -11.24
CA PHE A 106 -5.39 -12.42 -10.10
C PHE A 106 -4.73 -12.83 -8.78
N LEU A 107 -4.60 -14.13 -8.51
CA LEU A 107 -4.02 -14.65 -7.26
C LEU A 107 -2.48 -14.60 -7.25
N GLU A 108 -1.85 -14.60 -8.43
CA GLU A 108 -0.40 -14.64 -8.60
C GLU A 108 0.26 -13.24 -8.60
N TYR A 109 -0.46 -12.20 -9.02
CA TYR A 109 0.09 -10.84 -9.19
C TYR A 109 -0.45 -9.77 -8.20
N ILE A 110 -1.46 -10.08 -7.37
CA ILE A 110 -2.10 -9.12 -6.43
C ILE A 110 -1.86 -9.52 -4.95
N ALA A 111 -1.10 -10.59 -4.70
CA ALA A 111 -0.68 -11.02 -3.37
C ALA A 111 0.81 -11.45 -3.38
N PRO A 112 1.77 -10.51 -3.20
CA PRO A 112 3.20 -10.84 -3.24
C PRO A 112 3.68 -11.61 -2.00
N PRO A 113 4.62 -12.58 -2.15
CA PRO A 113 5.21 -13.33 -1.04
C PRO A 113 6.27 -12.54 -0.25
N VAL A 114 6.62 -13.07 0.92
CA VAL A 114 7.37 -12.41 2.00
C VAL A 114 8.76 -13.06 2.12
N ILE A 115 9.87 -12.32 1.85
CA ILE A 115 11.26 -12.88 1.78
C ILE A 115 12.32 -11.78 2.16
N PRO A 116 13.32 -11.99 3.07
CA PRO A 116 14.22 -10.98 3.73
C PRO A 116 15.00 -9.95 2.86
N MET A 117 15.50 -8.78 3.34
CA MET A 117 16.12 -7.67 2.52
C MET A 117 17.62 -7.43 2.53
N TYR A 118 18.15 -7.51 1.32
CA TYR A 118 19.38 -6.93 0.81
C TYR A 118 19.14 -6.64 -0.70
N TYR A 119 20.17 -6.38 -1.51
CA TYR A 119 20.07 -6.63 -2.96
C TYR A 119 20.79 -7.95 -3.25
N ALA A 120 20.04 -9.02 -3.48
CA ALA A 120 20.61 -10.24 -4.03
C ALA A 120 20.77 -10.07 -5.55
N LEU A 121 21.97 -10.38 -6.05
CA LEU A 121 22.08 -10.87 -7.42
C LEU A 121 21.56 -12.31 -7.44
N ARG A 122 20.90 -12.74 -8.51
CA ARG A 122 20.42 -14.13 -8.60
C ARG A 122 21.60 -15.08 -8.83
N LEU A 123 22.09 -15.70 -7.76
CA LEU A 123 23.35 -16.45 -7.74
C LEU A 123 23.30 -17.78 -8.50
N ASP A 124 22.10 -18.32 -8.76
CA ASP A 124 21.88 -19.41 -9.72
C ASP A 124 22.54 -19.10 -11.09
N ASN A 125 22.55 -17.82 -11.47
CA ASN A 125 23.14 -17.30 -12.69
C ASN A 125 24.57 -16.74 -12.50
N HIS A 126 25.35 -17.24 -11.54
CA HIS A 126 26.78 -16.88 -11.35
C HIS A 126 27.57 -16.80 -12.68
N ALA A 127 27.33 -17.73 -13.62
CA ALA A 127 27.98 -17.74 -14.92
C ALA A 127 27.56 -16.54 -15.79
N ALA A 128 26.25 -16.29 -15.93
CA ALA A 128 25.75 -15.16 -16.74
C ALA A 128 26.16 -13.81 -16.13
N ILE A 129 26.11 -13.65 -14.79
CA ILE A 129 26.56 -12.42 -14.11
C ILE A 129 28.05 -12.18 -14.37
N ARG A 130 28.89 -13.20 -14.18
CA ARG A 130 30.33 -13.15 -14.52
C ARG A 130 30.55 -12.69 -15.96
N ASP A 131 29.78 -13.24 -16.90
CA ASP A 131 29.94 -12.96 -18.33
C ASP A 131 29.49 -11.53 -18.69
N HIS A 132 28.39 -11.03 -18.10
CA HIS A 132 27.97 -9.64 -18.24
C HIS A 132 28.99 -8.66 -17.64
N VAL A 133 29.49 -8.91 -16.41
CA VAL A 133 30.55 -8.10 -15.79
C VAL A 133 31.83 -8.12 -16.64
N HIS A 134 32.17 -9.26 -17.23
CA HIS A 134 33.35 -9.39 -18.09
C HIS A 134 33.20 -8.60 -19.41
N VAL A 135 32.05 -8.70 -20.09
CA VAL A 135 31.79 -7.92 -21.31
C VAL A 135 31.74 -6.42 -21.00
N ALA A 136 31.05 -6.00 -19.93
CA ALA A 136 31.06 -4.62 -19.47
C ALA A 136 32.47 -4.10 -19.21
N LYS A 137 33.28 -4.84 -18.44
CA LYS A 137 34.68 -4.47 -18.12
C LYS A 137 35.56 -4.37 -19.37
N ALA A 138 35.32 -5.20 -20.38
CA ALA A 138 36.00 -5.13 -21.67
C ALA A 138 35.59 -3.89 -22.49
N LEU A 139 34.28 -3.60 -22.58
CA LEU A 139 33.75 -2.44 -23.32
C LEU A 139 34.16 -1.10 -22.68
N LEU A 140 34.05 -0.99 -21.35
CA LEU A 140 34.46 0.19 -20.60
C LEU A 140 36.00 0.37 -20.64
N GLY A 141 36.77 -0.72 -20.53
CA GLY A 141 38.22 -0.68 -20.67
C GLY A 141 38.71 -0.30 -22.06
N HIS A 142 38.03 -0.76 -23.12
CA HIS A 142 38.28 -0.32 -24.50
C HIS A 142 37.90 1.16 -24.69
N SER A 143 36.82 1.62 -24.06
CA SER A 143 36.41 3.03 -24.09
C SER A 143 37.43 3.94 -23.41
N LEU A 144 38.01 3.52 -22.27
CA LEU A 144 39.09 4.25 -21.61
C LEU A 144 40.38 4.21 -22.44
N ALA A 145 40.75 3.07 -23.03
CA ALA A 145 41.92 2.95 -23.90
C ALA A 145 41.85 3.82 -25.18
N ARG A 146 40.65 4.23 -25.60
CA ARG A 146 40.41 5.17 -26.71
C ARG A 146 40.55 6.65 -26.34
N VAL A 147 40.63 7.01 -25.05
CA VAL A 147 40.72 8.41 -24.59
C VAL A 147 41.89 9.16 -25.27
N PRO A 148 43.16 8.68 -25.24
CA PRO A 148 44.26 9.41 -25.88
C PRO A 148 44.07 9.64 -27.39
N THR A 149 43.44 8.70 -28.10
CA THR A 149 43.15 8.84 -29.54
C THR A 149 42.05 9.85 -29.83
N LEU A 150 41.13 10.10 -28.88
CA LEU A 150 40.11 11.15 -28.99
C LEU A 150 40.68 12.53 -28.64
N ASP A 151 41.63 12.62 -27.70
CA ASP A 151 42.41 13.84 -27.45
C ASP A 151 43.22 14.27 -28.69
N GLU A 152 43.77 13.33 -29.46
CA GLU A 152 44.45 13.60 -30.74
C GLU A 152 43.53 14.21 -31.82
N LEU A 153 42.20 14.11 -31.69
CA LEU A 153 41.24 14.76 -32.59
C LEU A 153 40.89 16.21 -32.18
N HIS A 154 41.30 16.65 -30.99
CA HIS A 154 41.02 18.00 -30.49
C HIS A 154 41.51 19.14 -31.42
N PRO A 155 42.67 19.04 -32.12
CA PRO A 155 43.08 20.04 -33.11
C PRO A 155 42.13 20.14 -34.32
N VAL A 156 41.44 19.05 -34.69
CA VAL A 156 40.47 19.04 -35.79
C VAL A 156 39.16 19.71 -35.36
N LEU A 157 38.71 19.49 -34.11
CA LEU A 157 37.60 20.22 -33.51
C LEU A 157 37.90 21.74 -33.47
N ALA A 158 39.08 22.11 -32.96
CA ALA A 158 39.53 23.51 -32.86
C ALA A 158 39.64 24.22 -34.22
N ALA A 159 39.82 23.47 -35.31
CA ALA A 159 39.92 24.00 -36.67
C ALA A 159 38.59 24.07 -37.43
N GLN A 160 37.50 23.48 -36.92
CA GLN A 160 36.22 23.33 -37.63
C GLN A 160 34.98 23.78 -36.83
N MET A 161 35.10 23.98 -35.51
CA MET A 161 33.96 24.29 -34.62
C MET A 161 34.13 25.64 -33.90
N SER A 162 33.06 26.13 -33.26
CA SER A 162 33.16 27.27 -32.34
C SER A 162 33.81 26.86 -31.01
N ALA A 163 34.44 27.82 -30.34
CA ALA A 163 35.06 27.62 -29.03
C ALA A 163 34.06 27.10 -27.98
N ASP A 164 32.79 27.50 -28.06
CA ASP A 164 31.73 27.05 -27.16
C ASP A 164 31.49 25.53 -27.28
N VAL A 165 31.36 25.03 -28.52
CA VAL A 165 31.15 23.60 -28.79
C VAL A 165 32.41 22.80 -28.46
N GLN A 166 33.59 23.31 -28.78
CA GLN A 166 34.87 22.71 -28.39
C GLN A 166 34.97 22.55 -26.85
N SER A 167 34.62 23.61 -26.09
CA SER A 167 34.66 23.58 -24.63
C SER A 167 33.62 22.60 -24.05
N THR A 168 32.45 22.49 -24.67
CA THR A 168 31.37 21.60 -24.26
C THR A 168 31.75 20.13 -24.48
N LEU A 169 32.26 19.78 -25.67
CA LEU A 169 32.75 18.44 -25.99
C LEU A 169 33.92 18.04 -25.06
N SER A 170 34.88 18.95 -24.83
CA SER A 170 35.99 18.71 -23.90
C SER A 170 35.50 18.48 -22.46
N SER A 171 34.52 19.27 -21.99
CA SER A 171 33.95 19.11 -20.65
C SER A 171 33.24 17.76 -20.45
N TYR A 172 32.38 17.35 -21.40
CA TYR A 172 31.76 16.02 -21.40
C TYR A 172 32.82 14.91 -21.42
N PHE A 173 33.82 15.03 -22.29
CA PHE A 173 34.88 14.04 -22.45
C PHE A 173 35.70 13.83 -21.16
N THR A 174 36.22 14.91 -20.55
CA THR A 174 36.98 14.81 -19.28
C THR A 174 36.10 14.33 -18.12
N SER A 175 34.82 14.72 -18.07
CA SER A 175 33.89 14.25 -17.05
C SER A 175 33.56 12.75 -17.21
N MET A 176 33.41 12.27 -18.44
CA MET A 176 33.16 10.86 -18.72
C MET A 176 34.41 9.99 -18.53
N ALA A 177 35.60 10.46 -18.93
CA ALA A 177 36.85 9.73 -18.68
C ALA A 177 37.10 9.51 -17.18
N SER A 178 37.01 10.55 -16.36
CA SER A 178 37.16 10.44 -14.90
C SER A 178 36.05 9.59 -14.23
N SER A 179 34.82 9.64 -14.75
CA SER A 179 33.73 8.78 -14.29
C SER A 179 33.92 7.29 -14.70
N LEU A 180 34.50 7.04 -15.88
CA LEU A 180 34.88 5.70 -16.36
C LEU A 180 35.99 5.10 -15.51
N GLU A 181 37.04 5.87 -15.19
CA GLU A 181 38.12 5.43 -14.31
C GLU A 181 37.59 5.05 -12.91
N ALA A 182 36.74 5.90 -12.32
CA ALA A 182 36.11 5.63 -11.04
C ALA A 182 35.24 4.36 -11.05
N LEU A 183 34.45 4.16 -12.12
CA LEU A 183 33.64 2.94 -12.30
C LEU A 183 34.52 1.70 -12.51
N GLN A 184 35.58 1.79 -13.33
CA GLN A 184 36.48 0.66 -13.61
C GLN A 184 37.30 0.26 -12.39
N ALA A 185 37.71 1.21 -11.54
CA ALA A 185 38.42 0.96 -10.29
C ALA A 185 37.55 0.21 -9.25
N GLN A 186 36.22 0.34 -9.32
CA GLN A 186 35.28 -0.36 -8.43
C GLN A 186 34.79 -1.70 -8.99
N LEU A 187 34.96 -1.96 -10.30
CA LEU A 187 34.67 -3.28 -10.89
C LEU A 187 35.71 -4.32 -10.42
N PRO A 188 35.30 -5.45 -9.79
CA PRO A 188 36.23 -6.37 -9.15
C PRO A 188 37.29 -6.92 -10.12
N PRO A 189 38.53 -7.18 -9.66
CA PRO A 189 39.65 -7.55 -10.53
C PRO A 189 39.38 -8.87 -11.26
N HIS A 190 38.88 -9.87 -10.53
CA HIS A 190 38.48 -11.19 -11.02
C HIS A 190 37.17 -11.62 -10.37
N TRP A 191 36.45 -12.56 -10.99
CA TRP A 191 35.36 -13.26 -10.34
C TRP A 191 35.89 -14.10 -9.16
N PRO A 192 35.38 -13.94 -7.93
CA PRO A 192 35.80 -14.76 -6.80
C PRO A 192 35.52 -16.26 -7.03
N ARG A 193 36.26 -17.13 -6.34
CA ARG A 193 35.91 -18.57 -6.31
C ARG A 193 34.54 -18.76 -5.65
N PRO A 194 33.77 -19.83 -5.97
CA PRO A 194 32.40 -20.03 -5.48
C PRO A 194 32.19 -20.02 -3.95
N ASN A 195 33.26 -20.08 -3.16
CA ASN A 195 33.22 -20.08 -1.70
C ASN A 195 33.45 -18.69 -1.07
N ALA A 196 33.54 -17.61 -1.86
CA ALA A 196 33.58 -16.25 -1.33
C ALA A 196 32.18 -15.82 -0.84
N THR A 197 32.09 -15.17 0.32
CA THR A 197 30.80 -14.81 0.92
C THR A 197 30.00 -13.83 0.07
N THR A 198 28.70 -14.07 0.02
CA THR A 198 27.70 -13.39 -0.80
C THR A 198 27.63 -11.88 -0.58
N ASP A 199 27.87 -11.48 0.67
CA ASP A 199 27.68 -10.12 1.18
C ASP A 199 28.55 -9.09 0.43
N ASN A 200 29.75 -9.52 0.01
CA ASN A 200 30.69 -8.67 -0.72
C ASN A 200 30.15 -8.19 -2.08
N TRP A 201 29.32 -8.99 -2.76
CA TRP A 201 28.78 -8.64 -4.08
C TRP A 201 27.56 -7.72 -4.01
N ALA A 202 26.70 -7.88 -2.99
CA ALA A 202 25.60 -6.96 -2.73
C ALA A 202 26.13 -5.55 -2.41
N VAL A 203 27.16 -5.46 -1.55
CA VAL A 203 27.83 -4.19 -1.22
C VAL A 203 28.52 -3.58 -2.44
N ALA A 204 29.23 -4.38 -3.25
CA ALA A 204 29.89 -3.90 -4.47
C ALA A 204 28.88 -3.39 -5.51
N TYR A 205 27.77 -4.10 -5.77
CA TYR A 205 26.76 -3.64 -6.72
C TYR A 205 26.10 -2.33 -6.26
N ASN A 206 25.80 -2.20 -4.97
CA ASN A 206 25.22 -0.98 -4.40
C ASN A 206 26.18 0.23 -4.48
N ALA A 207 27.49 0.02 -4.46
CA ALA A 207 28.49 1.08 -4.70
C ALA A 207 28.58 1.48 -6.19
N LEU A 208 28.44 0.50 -7.10
CA LEU A 208 28.49 0.72 -8.55
C LEU A 208 27.23 1.42 -9.09
N HIS A 209 26.04 1.11 -8.57
CA HIS A 209 24.76 1.57 -9.10
C HIS A 209 24.58 3.11 -9.21
N PRO A 210 24.99 3.95 -8.22
CA PRO A 210 24.97 5.40 -8.37
C PRO A 210 25.87 5.91 -9.50
N LEU A 211 27.06 5.32 -9.66
CA LEU A 211 28.02 5.66 -10.71
C LEU A 211 27.55 5.22 -12.09
N GLN A 212 26.86 4.06 -12.18
CA GLN A 212 26.23 3.58 -13.40
C GLN A 212 25.15 4.56 -13.89
N ARG A 213 24.22 4.99 -13.03
CA ARG A 213 23.20 6.01 -13.40
C ARG A 213 23.85 7.31 -13.85
N GLN A 214 24.78 7.85 -13.05
CA GLN A 214 25.46 9.10 -13.38
C GLN A 214 26.24 9.04 -14.71
N LEU A 215 26.76 7.87 -15.09
CA LEU A 215 27.42 7.69 -16.37
C LEU A 215 26.43 7.47 -17.52
N ASP A 216 25.28 6.80 -17.28
CA ASP A 216 24.24 6.57 -18.29
C ASP A 216 23.55 7.88 -18.69
N ASP A 217 23.17 8.71 -17.71
CA ASP A 217 22.61 10.06 -17.92
C ASP A 217 23.55 10.90 -18.81
N LYS A 218 24.83 11.04 -18.41
CA LYS A 218 25.87 11.75 -19.17
C LYS A 218 26.10 11.16 -20.57
N THR A 219 26.05 9.85 -20.72
CA THR A 219 26.26 9.17 -22.00
C THR A 219 25.07 9.40 -22.93
N SER A 220 23.85 9.49 -22.39
CA SER A 220 22.66 9.88 -23.13
C SER A 220 22.75 11.33 -23.61
N GLU A 221 23.09 12.27 -22.72
CA GLU A 221 23.31 13.68 -23.06
C GLU A 221 24.34 13.86 -24.17
N LEU A 222 25.52 13.24 -24.05
CA LEU A 222 26.57 13.33 -25.06
C LEU A 222 26.12 12.72 -26.41
N ARG A 223 25.37 11.60 -26.39
CA ARG A 223 24.87 10.96 -27.60
C ARG A 223 23.91 11.86 -28.37
N ASP A 224 22.99 12.53 -27.70
CA ASP A 224 22.06 13.46 -28.34
C ASP A 224 22.76 14.76 -28.79
N TYR A 225 23.71 15.26 -28.01
CA TYR A 225 24.53 16.42 -28.40
C TYR A 225 25.37 16.15 -29.66
N VAL A 226 26.11 15.03 -29.70
CA VAL A 226 26.91 14.62 -30.87
C VAL A 226 26.01 14.29 -32.07
N ARG A 227 24.82 13.72 -31.85
CA ARG A 227 23.82 13.46 -32.90
C ARG A 227 23.30 14.76 -33.52
N ALA A 228 23.01 15.79 -32.72
CA ALA A 228 22.62 17.11 -33.22
C ALA A 228 23.75 17.73 -34.07
N LEU A 229 24.96 17.82 -33.52
CA LEU A 229 26.12 18.36 -34.23
C LEU A 229 26.41 17.62 -35.54
N ARG A 230 26.22 16.30 -35.60
CA ARG A 230 26.43 15.50 -36.82
C ARG A 230 25.37 15.75 -37.88
N ASN A 231 24.16 16.15 -37.51
CA ASN A 231 23.12 16.55 -38.45
C ASN A 231 23.42 17.92 -39.07
N ASP A 232 23.91 18.88 -38.29
CA ASP A 232 24.31 20.20 -38.78
C ASP A 232 25.57 20.14 -39.65
N ALA A 233 26.54 19.31 -39.26
CA ALA A 233 27.83 19.15 -39.93
C ALA A 233 27.79 18.33 -41.24
N GLN A 234 26.63 18.05 -41.84
CA GLN A 234 26.46 17.09 -42.95
C GLN A 234 27.39 17.30 -44.17
N HIS A 235 27.87 18.53 -44.38
CA HIS A 235 28.70 18.91 -45.53
C HIS A 235 30.21 18.98 -45.21
N GLN A 236 30.64 18.67 -43.99
CA GLN A 236 32.04 18.78 -43.54
C GLN A 236 32.64 17.39 -43.25
N ALA A 237 33.21 16.75 -44.27
CA ALA A 237 33.75 15.38 -44.16
C ALA A 237 34.78 15.16 -43.02
N PRO A 238 35.73 16.08 -42.71
CA PRO A 238 36.64 15.90 -41.57
C PRO A 238 35.91 15.93 -40.22
N LEU A 239 34.92 16.82 -40.07
CA LEU A 239 34.14 16.93 -38.83
C LEU A 239 33.18 15.74 -38.67
N GLN A 240 32.59 15.24 -39.76
CA GLN A 240 31.81 13.99 -39.75
C GLN A 240 32.62 12.80 -39.23
N LEU A 241 33.89 12.67 -39.63
CA LEU A 241 34.76 11.59 -39.12
C LEU A 241 35.00 11.70 -37.61
N VAL A 242 35.29 12.90 -37.11
CA VAL A 242 35.51 13.13 -35.67
C VAL A 242 34.22 12.87 -34.87
N LEU A 243 33.08 13.42 -35.30
CA LEU A 243 31.78 13.18 -34.65
C LEU A 243 31.33 11.72 -34.73
N HIS A 244 31.78 10.96 -35.75
CA HIS A 244 31.56 9.51 -35.82
C HIS A 244 32.36 8.74 -34.76
N GLU A 245 33.62 9.10 -34.51
CA GLU A 245 34.41 8.46 -33.44
C GLU A 245 33.87 8.79 -32.05
N PHE A 246 33.46 10.03 -31.77
CA PHE A 246 32.79 10.39 -30.51
C PHE A 246 31.45 9.64 -30.33
N HIS A 247 30.65 9.49 -31.39
CA HIS A 247 29.42 8.70 -31.35
C HIS A 247 29.73 7.24 -31.03
N THR A 248 30.63 6.60 -31.77
CA THR A 248 31.03 5.20 -31.58
C THR A 248 31.63 4.94 -30.18
N TRP A 249 32.38 5.89 -29.63
CA TRP A 249 32.87 5.86 -28.26
C TRP A 249 31.72 5.89 -27.24
N SER A 250 30.81 6.88 -27.36
CA SER A 250 29.65 6.99 -26.47
C SER A 250 28.69 5.79 -26.55
N GLU A 251 28.55 5.16 -27.73
CA GLU A 251 27.79 3.91 -27.88
C GLU A 251 28.52 2.70 -27.29
N THR A 252 29.86 2.66 -27.32
CA THR A 252 30.64 1.62 -26.63
C THR A 252 30.45 1.70 -25.11
N ILE A 253 30.41 2.92 -24.56
CA ILE A 253 30.12 3.18 -23.14
C ILE A 253 28.69 2.77 -22.80
N ALA A 254 27.70 3.21 -23.59
CA ALA A 254 26.28 2.85 -23.39
C ALA A 254 26.07 1.33 -23.44
N ASN A 255 26.73 0.61 -24.36
CA ASN A 255 26.69 -0.85 -24.41
C ASN A 255 27.38 -1.49 -23.18
N GLY A 256 28.48 -0.92 -22.68
CA GLY A 256 29.14 -1.36 -21.45
C GLY A 256 28.25 -1.18 -20.21
N LEU A 257 27.52 -0.08 -20.12
CA LEU A 257 26.52 0.19 -19.08
C LEU A 257 25.29 -0.72 -19.23
N ALA A 258 24.79 -0.92 -20.45
CA ALA A 258 23.67 -1.84 -20.71
C ALA A 258 23.98 -3.28 -20.30
N MET A 259 25.24 -3.73 -20.40
CA MET A 259 25.66 -5.02 -19.85
C MET A 259 25.67 -5.04 -18.31
N LEU A 260 25.90 -3.91 -17.64
CA LEU A 260 25.81 -3.81 -16.18
C LEU A 260 24.36 -3.71 -15.68
N THR A 261 23.46 -3.04 -16.40
CA THR A 261 22.03 -2.97 -16.05
C THR A 261 21.27 -4.24 -16.44
N ALA A 262 21.74 -4.98 -17.44
CA ALA A 262 21.27 -6.34 -17.74
C ALA A 262 21.68 -7.37 -16.67
N ILE A 263 22.64 -7.05 -15.79
CA ILE A 263 22.75 -7.71 -14.49
C ILE A 263 21.58 -7.23 -13.63
N HIS A 264 20.42 -7.85 -13.83
CA HIS A 264 19.31 -7.67 -12.90
C HIS A 264 19.77 -8.15 -11.51
N PRO A 265 19.89 -7.28 -10.49
CA PRO A 265 19.59 -7.74 -9.14
C PRO A 265 18.16 -8.28 -9.20
N THR A 266 17.83 -9.28 -8.38
CA THR A 266 16.42 -9.37 -7.98
C THR A 266 16.13 -8.11 -7.19
N GLU A 267 15.28 -7.24 -7.75
CA GLU A 267 14.72 -6.11 -7.01
C GLU A 267 14.16 -6.65 -5.71
N LEU A 268 14.80 -6.25 -4.61
CA LEU A 268 14.33 -6.44 -3.25
C LEU A 268 13.85 -7.86 -2.92
N LEU A 269 14.81 -8.61 -2.44
CA LEU A 269 14.73 -9.10 -1.07
C LEU A 269 14.13 -8.01 -0.10
N THR A 270 13.20 -8.34 0.83
CA THR A 270 12.38 -7.44 1.75
C THR A 270 12.37 -7.94 3.24
N PRO A 271 12.83 -7.28 4.35
CA PRO A 271 13.19 -7.98 5.61
C PRO A 271 11.97 -8.57 6.32
N GLU A 272 11.75 -9.88 6.11
CA GLU A 272 10.44 -10.47 5.75
C GLU A 272 9.30 -9.47 5.84
N LEU A 273 9.08 -8.69 4.76
CA LEU A 273 8.12 -7.58 4.76
C LEU A 273 6.77 -8.07 5.25
N ALA A 274 6.45 -7.74 6.49
CA ALA A 274 5.53 -8.59 7.20
C ALA A 274 4.09 -8.21 6.82
N THR A 275 3.28 -9.22 6.53
CA THR A 275 1.85 -9.08 6.24
C THR A 275 0.99 -9.04 7.52
N TRP A 276 1.57 -9.28 8.70
CA TRP A 276 0.86 -9.21 9.97
C TRP A 276 0.14 -7.88 10.26
N PRO A 277 0.62 -6.68 9.84
CA PRO A 277 -0.13 -5.43 10.02
C PRO A 277 -1.42 -5.41 9.19
N ILE A 278 -1.41 -5.98 7.99
CA ILE A 278 -2.60 -6.16 7.15
C ILE A 278 -3.54 -7.19 7.79
N LEU A 279 -3.02 -8.30 8.32
CA LEU A 279 -3.82 -9.30 9.04
C LEU A 279 -4.49 -8.73 10.30
N VAL A 280 -3.78 -7.89 11.08
CA VAL A 280 -4.34 -7.16 12.23
C VAL A 280 -5.46 -6.21 11.78
N TYR A 281 -5.26 -5.48 10.68
CA TYR A 281 -6.29 -4.61 10.13
C TYR A 281 -7.53 -5.38 9.66
N ILE A 282 -7.34 -6.46 8.88
CA ILE A 282 -8.46 -7.29 8.41
C ILE A 282 -9.19 -7.96 9.60
N ALA A 283 -8.47 -8.45 10.61
CA ALA A 283 -9.07 -9.08 11.79
C ALA A 283 -9.90 -8.08 12.61
N THR A 284 -9.41 -6.87 12.81
CA THR A 284 -10.15 -5.81 13.52
C THR A 284 -11.35 -5.31 12.71
N ALA A 285 -11.24 -5.20 11.39
CA ALA A 285 -12.38 -4.96 10.50
C ALA A 285 -13.42 -6.08 10.59
N PHE A 286 -13.01 -7.35 10.46
CA PHE A 286 -13.89 -8.52 10.62
C PHE A 286 -14.63 -8.51 11.96
N LEU A 287 -13.93 -8.21 13.06
CA LEU A 287 -14.51 -8.10 14.39
C LEU A 287 -15.53 -6.96 14.47
N CYS A 288 -15.19 -5.75 14.02
CA CYS A 288 -16.13 -4.61 14.00
C CYS A 288 -17.41 -4.94 13.21
N MET A 289 -17.28 -5.50 12.01
CA MET A 289 -18.43 -5.89 11.18
C MET A 289 -19.26 -7.00 11.85
N SER A 290 -18.62 -7.94 12.53
CA SER A 290 -19.29 -9.00 13.29
C SER A 290 -20.03 -8.46 14.52
N CYS A 291 -19.43 -7.53 15.26
CA CYS A 291 -20.04 -6.88 16.43
C CYS A 291 -21.32 -6.12 16.03
N SER A 292 -21.27 -5.30 14.98
CA SER A 292 -22.43 -4.61 14.43
C SER A 292 -23.53 -5.57 13.96
N THR A 293 -23.16 -6.62 13.23
CA THR A 293 -24.08 -7.68 12.80
C THR A 293 -24.80 -8.33 14.00
N VAL A 294 -24.06 -8.66 15.06
CA VAL A 294 -24.61 -9.25 16.28
C VAL A 294 -25.50 -8.26 17.03
N TYR A 295 -25.09 -7.00 17.16
CA TYR A 295 -25.93 -5.96 17.76
C TYR A 295 -27.26 -5.84 17.03
N HIS A 296 -27.26 -5.47 15.76
CA HIS A 296 -28.48 -5.24 14.97
C HIS A 296 -29.35 -6.48 14.80
N LEU A 297 -28.80 -7.71 14.93
CA LEU A 297 -29.58 -8.93 14.88
C LEU A 297 -30.26 -9.26 16.22
N PHE A 298 -29.60 -9.04 17.36
CA PHE A 298 -29.97 -9.62 18.65
C PHE A 298 -30.40 -8.63 19.75
N PHE A 299 -30.21 -7.31 19.59
CA PHE A 299 -30.57 -6.31 20.60
C PHE A 299 -32.04 -6.33 21.04
N VAL A 300 -32.93 -6.78 20.14
CA VAL A 300 -34.39 -6.84 20.34
C VAL A 300 -34.87 -7.80 21.44
N GLN A 301 -33.99 -8.67 21.97
CA GLN A 301 -34.35 -9.66 22.99
C GLN A 301 -34.66 -9.04 24.36
N SER A 302 -33.91 -8.03 24.81
CA SER A 302 -34.16 -7.31 26.06
C SER A 302 -33.34 -6.02 26.14
N ALA A 303 -33.76 -5.05 26.96
CA ALA A 303 -33.00 -3.83 27.22
C ALA A 303 -31.55 -4.12 27.68
N LYS A 304 -31.37 -5.11 28.58
CA LYS A 304 -30.03 -5.52 29.06
C LYS A 304 -29.17 -6.11 27.94
N THR A 305 -29.77 -6.86 27.02
CA THR A 305 -29.10 -7.39 25.82
C THR A 305 -28.71 -6.25 24.88
N SER A 306 -29.60 -5.27 24.67
CA SER A 306 -29.32 -4.09 23.86
C SER A 306 -28.13 -3.29 24.40
N MET A 307 -28.13 -2.98 25.70
CA MET A 307 -27.03 -2.26 26.35
C MET A 307 -25.68 -3.01 26.25
N ALA A 308 -25.65 -4.32 26.49
CA ALA A 308 -24.41 -5.09 26.39
C ALA A 308 -23.89 -5.21 24.95
N LEU A 309 -24.78 -5.28 23.96
CA LEU A 309 -24.39 -5.41 22.56
C LEU A 309 -24.04 -4.08 21.88
N ILE A 310 -24.65 -2.95 22.27
CA ILE A 310 -24.26 -1.63 21.72
C ILE A 310 -22.87 -1.21 22.21
N GLN A 311 -22.50 -1.56 23.44
CA GLN A 311 -21.13 -1.42 23.94
C GLN A 311 -20.14 -2.26 23.14
N LEU A 312 -20.51 -3.48 22.76
CA LEU A 312 -19.67 -4.36 21.93
C LEU A 312 -19.50 -3.81 20.50
N ASP A 313 -20.54 -3.16 19.94
CA ASP A 313 -20.46 -2.47 18.64
C ASP A 313 -19.51 -1.25 18.70
N TYR A 314 -19.65 -0.39 19.72
CA TYR A 314 -18.72 0.72 19.96
C TYR A 314 -17.28 0.26 20.18
N ALA A 315 -17.08 -0.84 20.90
CA ALA A 315 -15.77 -1.48 21.07
C ALA A 315 -15.21 -2.00 19.74
N GLY A 316 -16.07 -2.53 18.85
CA GLY A 316 -15.73 -2.91 17.48
C GLY A 316 -15.19 -1.73 16.65
N ILE A 317 -15.85 -0.57 16.71
CA ILE A 317 -15.40 0.67 16.03
C ILE A 317 -14.00 1.07 16.51
N ILE A 318 -13.73 1.02 17.82
CA ILE A 318 -12.40 1.34 18.39
C ILE A 318 -11.34 0.35 17.89
N LEU A 319 -11.66 -0.94 17.83
CA LEU A 319 -10.74 -1.95 17.28
C LEU A 319 -10.44 -1.69 15.81
N LEU A 320 -11.45 -1.36 14.99
CA LEU A 320 -11.28 -1.02 13.56
C LEU A 320 -10.40 0.22 13.39
N ILE A 321 -10.67 1.30 14.12
CA ILE A 321 -9.85 2.52 14.07
C ILE A 321 -8.41 2.19 14.48
N GLY A 322 -8.20 1.57 15.64
CA GLY A 322 -6.87 1.20 16.13
C GLY A 322 -6.11 0.28 15.18
N GLY A 323 -6.80 -0.68 14.56
CA GLY A 323 -6.26 -1.58 13.55
C GLY A 323 -5.82 -0.88 12.27
N ALA A 324 -6.54 0.17 11.83
CA ALA A 324 -6.25 0.90 10.60
C ALA A 324 -4.86 1.56 10.59
N PHE A 325 -4.35 1.92 11.77
CA PHE A 325 -3.02 2.50 11.95
C PHE A 325 -1.87 1.51 11.69
N PHE A 326 -2.07 0.21 11.91
CA PHE A 326 -0.99 -0.77 11.87
C PHE A 326 -0.24 -0.82 10.53
N PRO A 327 -0.89 -1.04 9.37
CA PRO A 327 -0.19 -1.06 8.09
C PRO A 327 0.41 0.31 7.74
N VAL A 328 -0.33 1.41 7.95
CA VAL A 328 0.11 2.77 7.59
C VAL A 328 1.38 3.18 8.34
N ILE A 329 1.45 2.92 9.64
CA ILE A 329 2.66 3.19 10.44
C ILE A 329 3.78 2.23 10.06
N TYR A 330 3.51 0.92 9.97
CA TYR A 330 4.55 -0.10 9.78
C TYR A 330 5.22 0.02 8.41
N TYR A 331 4.46 0.18 7.32
CA TYR A 331 5.04 0.37 5.98
C TYR A 331 5.56 1.80 5.77
N GLY A 332 4.99 2.79 6.46
CA GLY A 332 5.43 4.19 6.45
C GLY A 332 6.82 4.32 7.07
N PHE A 333 6.91 4.11 8.38
CA PHE A 333 8.16 4.23 9.13
C PHE A 333 9.06 2.98 9.05
N TYR A 334 8.89 2.15 8.02
CA TYR A 334 9.57 0.85 7.89
C TYR A 334 11.10 0.91 8.00
N CYS A 335 11.69 2.04 7.60
CA CYS A 335 13.14 2.27 7.65
C CYS A 335 13.63 2.79 9.03
N ASP A 336 12.72 3.04 9.97
CA ASP A 336 13.01 3.39 11.35
C ASP A 336 12.08 2.64 12.32
N MET A 337 12.48 1.41 12.66
CA MET A 337 11.72 0.53 13.55
C MET A 337 11.51 1.10 14.97
N ALA A 338 12.29 2.10 15.39
CA ALA A 338 12.02 2.79 16.65
C ALA A 338 10.76 3.67 16.54
N LEU A 339 10.61 4.44 15.45
CA LEU A 339 9.38 5.20 15.19
C LEU A 339 8.16 4.29 15.02
N VAL A 340 8.31 3.15 14.31
CA VAL A 340 7.24 2.12 14.22
C VAL A 340 6.82 1.66 15.62
N THR A 341 7.78 1.30 16.48
CA THR A 341 7.51 0.82 17.84
C THR A 341 6.83 1.90 18.70
N TRP A 342 7.29 3.15 18.62
CA TRP A 342 6.69 4.26 19.37
C TRP A 342 5.26 4.56 18.92
N TYR A 343 5.00 4.67 17.61
CA TYR A 343 3.66 5.00 17.11
C TYR A 343 2.67 3.83 17.29
N LEU A 344 3.08 2.59 17.00
CA LEU A 344 2.24 1.40 17.22
C LEU A 344 1.97 1.17 18.70
N GLY A 345 2.97 1.32 19.57
CA GLY A 345 2.79 1.27 21.02
C GLY A 345 1.83 2.33 21.52
N THR A 346 1.99 3.59 21.07
CA THR A 346 1.10 4.70 21.43
C THR A 346 -0.35 4.42 21.02
N VAL A 347 -0.60 4.07 19.75
CA VAL A 347 -1.98 3.83 19.30
C VAL A 347 -2.60 2.57 19.91
N SER A 348 -1.79 1.55 20.22
CA SER A 348 -2.26 0.36 20.95
C SER A 348 -2.73 0.71 22.36
N VAL A 349 -1.99 1.56 23.09
CA VAL A 349 -2.38 2.04 24.42
C VAL A 349 -3.63 2.92 24.34
N LEU A 350 -3.70 3.87 23.40
CA LEU A 350 -4.88 4.72 23.21
C LEU A 350 -6.12 3.91 22.84
N SER A 351 -5.98 2.90 21.97
CA SER A 351 -7.07 2.01 21.56
C SER A 351 -7.51 1.11 22.72
N LEU A 352 -6.58 0.58 23.52
CA LEU A 352 -6.91 -0.25 24.69
C LEU A 352 -7.65 0.55 25.77
N VAL A 353 -7.20 1.78 26.08
CA VAL A 353 -7.89 2.67 27.02
C VAL A 353 -9.28 3.03 26.51
N SER A 354 -9.41 3.34 25.22
CA SER A 354 -10.70 3.64 24.58
C SER A 354 -11.64 2.42 24.63
N PHE A 355 -11.12 1.23 24.34
CA PHE A 355 -11.85 -0.04 24.35
C PHE A 355 -12.39 -0.33 25.76
N VAL A 356 -11.55 -0.27 26.78
CA VAL A 356 -11.97 -0.48 28.18
C VAL A 356 -12.99 0.58 28.62
N ALA A 357 -12.84 1.83 28.19
CA ALA A 357 -13.84 2.87 28.45
C ALA A 357 -15.19 2.57 27.76
N SER A 358 -15.19 2.04 26.53
CA SER A 358 -16.42 1.74 25.79
C SER A 358 -17.29 0.63 26.38
N LEU A 359 -16.69 -0.26 27.18
CA LEU A 359 -17.40 -1.30 27.93
C LEU A 359 -18.06 -0.79 29.23
N HIS A 360 -17.84 0.47 29.61
CA HIS A 360 -18.48 1.06 30.79
C HIS A 360 -19.84 1.68 30.45
N PRO A 361 -20.93 1.49 31.24
CA PRO A 361 -22.27 1.99 30.91
C PRO A 361 -22.32 3.50 30.63
N ALA A 362 -21.60 4.31 31.41
CA ALA A 362 -21.56 5.76 31.24
C ALA A 362 -20.96 6.24 29.89
N PHE A 363 -20.36 5.36 29.10
CA PHE A 363 -19.91 5.67 27.74
C PHE A 363 -21.06 5.77 26.73
N ASP A 364 -22.19 5.09 26.99
CA ASP A 364 -23.40 5.28 26.18
C ASP A 364 -24.23 6.48 26.68
N GLU A 365 -24.33 6.65 28.01
CA GLU A 365 -25.01 7.78 28.67
C GLU A 365 -24.41 9.16 28.33
N HIS A 366 -23.18 9.21 27.80
CA HIS A 366 -22.49 10.44 27.44
C HIS A 366 -22.02 10.45 25.96
N PRO A 367 -22.94 10.68 24.99
CA PRO A 367 -22.61 10.67 23.56
C PRO A 367 -21.48 11.64 23.16
N ILE A 368 -21.35 12.78 23.84
CA ILE A 368 -20.25 13.74 23.61
C ILE A 368 -18.89 13.12 23.94
N VAL A 369 -18.78 12.35 25.02
CA VAL A 369 -17.54 11.65 25.41
C VAL A 369 -17.22 10.56 24.40
N ARG A 370 -18.21 9.74 24.01
CA ARG A 370 -18.07 8.73 22.96
C ARG A 370 -17.55 9.31 21.64
N THR A 371 -18.20 10.36 21.14
CA THR A 371 -17.80 11.02 19.89
C THR A 371 -16.41 11.67 20.03
N GLY A 372 -16.11 12.28 21.17
CA GLY A 372 -14.78 12.84 21.45
C GLY A 372 -13.67 11.80 21.44
N VAL A 373 -13.89 10.61 22.00
CA VAL A 373 -12.93 9.50 22.00
C VAL A 373 -12.70 8.97 20.58
N PHE A 374 -13.75 8.72 19.81
CA PHE A 374 -13.62 8.26 18.41
C PHE A 374 -12.87 9.30 17.55
N LEU A 375 -13.22 10.58 17.66
CA LEU A 375 -12.55 11.66 16.93
C LEU A 375 -11.08 11.83 17.35
N ALA A 376 -10.78 11.78 18.65
CA ALA A 376 -9.40 11.90 19.13
C ALA A 376 -8.51 10.74 18.65
N LEU A 377 -9.03 9.51 18.65
CA LEU A 377 -8.31 8.34 18.14
C LEU A 377 -8.11 8.42 16.62
N GLY A 378 -9.10 8.90 15.85
CA GLY A 378 -8.96 9.14 14.41
C GLY A 378 -7.98 10.27 14.08
N PHE A 379 -8.11 11.43 14.73
CA PHE A 379 -7.22 12.59 14.51
C PHE A 379 -5.77 12.36 14.93
N PHE A 380 -5.49 11.36 15.78
CA PHE A 380 -4.11 10.90 16.02
C PHE A 380 -3.40 10.52 14.70
N GLY A 381 -4.13 10.09 13.66
CA GLY A 381 -3.60 9.80 12.31
C GLY A 381 -2.90 10.98 11.62
N LEU A 382 -3.22 12.21 12.01
CA LEU A 382 -2.54 13.40 11.49
C LEU A 382 -1.10 13.54 12.03
N VAL A 383 -0.77 12.90 13.16
CA VAL A 383 0.58 12.98 13.77
C VAL A 383 1.62 12.14 13.01
N PRO A 384 1.45 10.82 12.78
CA PRO A 384 2.40 10.05 11.99
C PRO A 384 2.37 10.48 10.52
N LEU A 385 1.21 10.83 9.95
CA LEU A 385 1.14 11.34 8.58
C LEU A 385 1.88 12.69 8.44
N GLY A 386 1.70 13.61 9.39
CA GLY A 386 2.40 14.88 9.42
C GLY A 386 3.91 14.74 9.59
N HIS A 387 4.37 13.78 10.40
CA HIS A 387 5.79 13.46 10.52
C HIS A 387 6.36 12.87 9.22
N LEU A 388 5.63 11.98 8.55
CA LEU A 388 6.04 11.41 7.27
C LEU A 388 6.14 12.46 6.16
N VAL A 389 5.18 13.40 6.12
CA VAL A 389 5.19 14.58 5.25
C VAL A 389 6.35 15.53 5.58
N TYR A 390 6.78 15.61 6.84
CA TYR A 390 7.92 16.42 7.26
C TYR A 390 9.28 15.76 6.91
N GLU A 391 9.40 14.45 7.03
CA GLU A 391 10.64 13.71 6.74
C GLU A 391 10.92 13.59 5.23
N HIS A 392 9.90 13.30 4.42
CA HIS A 392 10.07 13.10 2.97
C HIS A 392 9.63 14.28 2.10
N GLY A 393 8.80 15.18 2.64
CA GLY A 393 8.11 16.21 1.85
C GLY A 393 6.80 15.73 1.25
N PHE A 394 5.84 16.64 1.09
CA PHE A 394 4.47 16.31 0.68
C PHE A 394 4.37 15.59 -0.68
N TRP A 395 5.22 15.95 -1.65
CA TRP A 395 5.17 15.43 -3.02
C TRP A 395 5.96 14.14 -3.24
N ASP A 396 6.58 13.56 -2.21
CA ASP A 396 7.33 12.32 -2.33
C ASP A 396 6.39 11.13 -2.69
N PRO A 397 6.79 10.23 -3.61
CA PRO A 397 5.99 9.04 -3.97
C PRO A 397 5.55 8.19 -2.76
N HIS A 398 6.39 8.09 -1.72
CA HIS A 398 6.11 7.38 -0.48
C HIS A 398 4.93 8.00 0.29
N VAL A 399 4.83 9.33 0.29
CA VAL A 399 3.71 10.05 0.92
C VAL A 399 2.47 9.95 0.04
N GLN A 400 2.61 10.14 -1.28
CA GLN A 400 1.49 10.18 -2.22
C GLN A 400 0.76 8.83 -2.37
N VAL A 401 1.49 7.70 -2.34
CA VAL A 401 0.88 6.36 -2.41
C VAL A 401 -0.06 6.08 -1.22
N ILE A 402 0.27 6.62 -0.04
CA ILE A 402 -0.59 6.53 1.15
C ILE A 402 -1.76 7.50 1.02
N LEU A 403 -1.45 8.76 0.73
CA LEU A 403 -2.36 9.88 0.91
C LEU A 403 -3.64 9.75 0.09
N TYR A 404 -3.56 9.29 -1.16
CA TYR A 404 -4.72 9.34 -2.06
C TYR A 404 -5.84 8.36 -1.69
N ARG A 405 -5.52 7.13 -1.26
CA ARG A 405 -6.54 6.18 -0.76
C ARG A 405 -6.98 6.57 0.66
N LEU A 406 -6.09 7.08 1.50
CA LEU A 406 -6.42 7.55 2.86
C LEU A 406 -7.41 8.74 2.85
N LEU A 407 -7.28 9.68 1.90
CA LEU A 407 -8.28 10.73 1.65
C LEU A 407 -9.61 10.15 1.15
N GLY A 408 -9.58 9.04 0.40
CA GLY A 408 -10.78 8.29 0.01
C GLY A 408 -11.51 7.66 1.21
N THR A 409 -10.78 7.00 2.11
CA THR A 409 -11.28 6.48 3.39
C THR A 409 -11.98 7.58 4.19
N ALA A 410 -11.26 8.67 4.46
CA ALA A 410 -11.80 9.82 5.20
C ALA A 410 -13.01 10.46 4.52
N GLY A 411 -13.04 10.49 3.17
CA GLY A 411 -14.19 10.98 2.41
C GLY A 411 -15.46 10.15 2.63
N PHE A 412 -15.36 8.82 2.63
CA PHE A 412 -16.48 7.93 2.95
C PHE A 412 -16.92 8.05 4.41
N ASP A 413 -15.98 8.05 5.37
CA ASP A 413 -16.30 8.16 6.80
C ASP A 413 -16.99 9.50 7.12
N CYS A 414 -16.47 10.62 6.61
CA CYS A 414 -17.10 11.93 6.80
C CYS A 414 -18.48 12.03 6.13
N PHE A 415 -18.67 11.46 4.94
CA PHE A 415 -19.96 11.44 4.25
C PHE A 415 -21.01 10.61 5.01
N GLY A 416 -20.65 9.41 5.46
CA GLY A 416 -21.51 8.55 6.27
C GLY A 416 -21.87 9.20 7.61
N ALA A 417 -20.88 9.74 8.32
CA ALA A 417 -21.08 10.41 9.62
C ALA A 417 -21.99 11.64 9.48
N MET A 418 -21.85 12.41 8.39
CA MET A 418 -22.72 13.54 8.08
C MET A 418 -24.17 13.09 7.86
N LEU A 419 -24.41 12.05 7.05
CA LEU A 419 -25.77 11.55 6.81
C LEU A 419 -26.43 11.07 8.11
N TRP A 420 -25.73 10.26 8.90
CA TRP A 420 -26.20 9.73 10.19
C TRP A 420 -26.46 10.82 11.23
N GLY A 421 -25.53 11.77 11.41
CA GLY A 421 -25.70 12.89 12.33
C GLY A 421 -26.87 13.80 11.94
N LEU A 422 -27.10 13.99 10.63
CA LEU A 422 -28.23 14.77 10.10
C LEU A 422 -29.53 13.96 9.94
N ARG A 423 -29.53 12.64 10.17
CA ARG A 423 -30.67 11.74 9.96
C ARG A 423 -31.29 11.87 8.56
N VAL A 424 -30.44 12.00 7.55
CA VAL A 424 -30.82 12.15 6.13
C VAL A 424 -30.74 10.79 5.44
N PRO A 425 -31.77 10.34 4.71
CA PRO A 425 -32.93 11.10 4.23
C PRO A 425 -34.19 11.07 5.11
N GLU A 426 -34.27 10.22 6.16
CA GLU A 426 -35.52 9.95 6.86
C GLU A 426 -36.15 11.18 7.53
N ARG A 427 -35.34 12.15 7.99
CA ARG A 427 -35.79 13.45 8.50
C ARG A 427 -36.73 14.20 7.53
N PHE A 428 -36.57 14.02 6.22
CA PHE A 428 -37.36 14.73 5.21
C PHE A 428 -38.62 13.97 4.76
N ALA A 429 -38.69 12.65 4.98
CA ALA A 429 -39.91 11.88 4.76
C ALA A 429 -40.03 10.71 5.77
N PRO A 430 -40.44 11.01 7.01
CA PRO A 430 -40.61 10.00 8.05
C PRO A 430 -41.57 8.88 7.64
N GLY A 431 -41.25 7.63 7.95
CA GLY A 431 -42.02 6.46 7.52
C GLY A 431 -41.70 5.95 6.11
N ARG A 432 -40.98 6.69 5.25
CA ARG A 432 -40.63 6.23 3.88
C ARG A 432 -39.34 5.44 3.80
N PHE A 433 -38.44 5.63 4.75
CA PHE A 433 -37.10 5.05 4.76
C PHE A 433 -36.91 4.02 5.88
N ASP A 434 -38.02 3.48 6.40
CA ASP A 434 -38.04 2.62 7.59
C ASP A 434 -37.21 1.35 7.39
N VAL A 435 -37.33 0.70 6.23
CA VAL A 435 -36.63 -0.55 5.89
C VAL A 435 -35.43 -0.32 4.96
N TRP A 436 -35.45 0.74 4.14
CA TRP A 436 -34.47 0.96 3.06
C TRP A 436 -33.95 2.41 3.04
N PHE A 437 -32.65 2.57 2.82
CA PHE A 437 -31.92 3.83 2.63
C PHE A 437 -32.04 4.85 3.76
N SER A 438 -32.24 4.43 5.02
CA SER A 438 -32.11 5.33 6.17
C SER A 438 -30.65 5.76 6.41
N SER A 439 -30.46 6.87 7.12
CA SER A 439 -29.14 7.46 7.41
C SER A 439 -28.16 6.49 8.07
N HIS A 440 -28.65 5.56 8.87
CA HIS A 440 -27.83 4.56 9.57
C HIS A 440 -27.38 3.43 8.63
N GLN A 441 -28.23 3.03 7.69
CA GLN A 441 -27.90 2.09 6.62
C GLN A 441 -26.86 2.71 5.66
N TRP A 442 -26.96 4.01 5.39
CA TRP A 442 -25.95 4.77 4.65
C TRP A 442 -24.61 4.85 5.39
N TRP A 443 -24.62 5.14 6.70
CA TRP A 443 -23.41 5.10 7.53
C TRP A 443 -22.72 3.74 7.45
N HIS A 444 -23.46 2.65 7.69
CA HIS A 444 -22.95 1.29 7.64
C HIS A 444 -22.36 0.92 6.27
N LEU A 445 -23.02 1.32 5.17
CA LEU A 445 -22.48 1.17 3.81
C LEU A 445 -21.19 1.97 3.58
N CYS A 446 -21.12 3.20 4.11
CA CYS A 446 -19.93 4.05 4.02
C CYS A 446 -18.76 3.48 4.82
N VAL A 447 -18.99 2.94 6.02
CA VAL A 447 -17.96 2.29 6.84
C VAL A 447 -17.40 1.05 6.12
N VAL A 448 -18.24 0.22 5.49
CA VAL A 448 -17.78 -0.91 4.67
C VAL A 448 -16.92 -0.43 3.48
N ALA A 449 -17.35 0.63 2.80
CA ALA A 449 -16.61 1.22 1.68
C ALA A 449 -15.26 1.82 2.11
N ALA A 450 -15.23 2.63 3.17
CA ALA A 450 -14.02 3.21 3.77
C ALA A 450 -13.04 2.11 4.19
N THR A 451 -13.53 1.08 4.89
CA THR A 451 -12.72 -0.06 5.33
C THR A 451 -12.12 -0.83 4.14
N THR A 452 -12.86 -0.94 3.03
CA THR A 452 -12.38 -1.59 1.81
C THR A 452 -11.32 -0.73 1.09
N VAL A 453 -11.52 0.58 1.00
CA VAL A 453 -10.52 1.52 0.45
C VAL A 453 -9.23 1.52 1.29
N HIS A 454 -9.35 1.43 2.62
CA HIS A 454 -8.20 1.37 3.53
C HIS A 454 -7.47 0.02 3.50
N TYR A 455 -8.18 -1.10 3.31
CA TYR A 455 -7.55 -2.38 2.99
C TYR A 455 -6.70 -2.27 1.71
N PHE A 456 -7.27 -1.68 0.65
CA PHE A 456 -6.53 -1.43 -0.57
C PHE A 456 -5.38 -0.41 -0.39
N ASN A 457 -5.46 0.54 0.54
CA ASN A 457 -4.34 1.40 0.91
C ASN A 457 -3.19 0.60 1.54
N ALA A 458 -3.51 -0.28 2.49
CA ALA A 458 -2.54 -1.13 3.16
C ALA A 458 -1.82 -2.08 2.19
N VAL A 459 -2.56 -2.70 1.25
CA VAL A 459 -1.98 -3.56 0.20
C VAL A 459 -1.05 -2.77 -0.73
N GLN A 460 -1.46 -1.59 -1.21
CA GLN A 460 -0.62 -0.80 -2.11
C GLN A 460 0.63 -0.23 -1.43
N HIS A 461 0.54 0.10 -0.14
CA HIS A 461 1.69 0.57 0.64
C HIS A 461 2.69 -0.57 0.88
N TYR A 462 2.20 -1.80 1.09
CA TYR A 462 3.00 -3.02 1.09
C TYR A 462 3.67 -3.26 -0.28
N GLU A 463 2.91 -3.24 -1.38
CA GLU A 463 3.44 -3.37 -2.76
C GLU A 463 4.55 -2.34 -3.04
N TRP A 464 4.29 -1.07 -2.70
CA TRP A 464 5.25 0.01 -2.89
C TRP A 464 6.51 -0.21 -2.04
N ARG A 465 6.38 -0.60 -0.76
CA ARG A 465 7.53 -0.88 0.10
C ARG A 465 8.32 -2.11 -0.38
N ALA A 466 7.64 -3.12 -0.91
CA ALA A 466 8.24 -4.30 -1.54
C ALA A 466 9.00 -3.99 -2.84
N GLN A 467 8.74 -2.84 -3.47
CA GLN A 467 9.41 -2.37 -4.70
C GLN A 467 10.49 -1.30 -4.47
N HIS A 468 10.44 -0.56 -3.36
CA HIS A 468 11.34 0.59 -3.11
C HIS A 468 12.30 0.42 -1.91
N GLY A 469 12.04 -0.55 -1.02
CA GLY A 469 12.99 -0.95 0.02
C GLY A 469 13.23 0.14 1.06
N CYS A 470 14.48 0.33 1.47
CA CYS A 470 14.91 1.43 2.36
C CYS A 470 16.22 2.07 1.88
N PRO A 471 16.41 3.39 2.05
CA PRO A 471 17.67 4.05 1.76
C PRO A 471 18.74 3.63 2.77
N ILE A 472 19.97 3.44 2.30
CA ILE A 472 21.13 3.19 3.15
C ILE A 472 21.49 4.52 3.84
N ARG A 473 21.31 4.61 5.16
CA ARG A 473 21.92 5.69 5.96
C ARG A 473 23.44 5.50 5.93
N MET A 474 24.15 6.42 5.27
CA MET A 474 25.63 6.51 5.23
C MET A 474 26.19 7.10 6.52
#